data_AF-A0A8H4UYL7-F1
#
_entry.id   AF-A0A8H4UYL7-F1
#
_cell.length_a   1.000
_cell.length_b   1.000
_cell.length_c   1.000
_cell.angle_alpha   90.00
_cell.angle_beta   90.00
_cell.angle_gamma   90.00
#
_symmetry.space_group_name_H-M   'P 1'
#
loop_
_entity.id
_entity.type
_entity.pdbx_description
1 polymer ?
#
loop_
_entity_poly.entity_id
_entity_poly.type
_entity_poly.pdbx_seq_one_letter_code
_entity_poly.pdbx_strand_id
1 'polypeptide(L)'
;MAEAAEYNCSLSDDSPDENEAFLLSEKGSQSRRAEQNSWWSFSRSLSAFSVVLLFLIPWTIIGIWAIQAFAVHLNSSVKHVYSPAHEVISYVPVTFNVEDTPGESSPFAGPPRKELDEAWHDLLQYSNVRLTDAEMDHIDEERKAQSVHLSDGGWFATFQFWHELHCI
;
A
#
# COMPACT_ATOMS: atom_id res chain seq x y z
N MET A 1 -99.84 45.84 1.76
CA MET A 1 -98.95 46.25 0.65
C MET A 1 -97.67 46.79 1.25
N ALA A 2 -96.55 46.52 0.58
CA ALA A 2 -95.17 46.88 0.89
C ALA A 2 -94.40 45.90 1.79
N GLU A 3 -93.87 44.90 1.10
CA GLU A 3 -92.75 44.03 1.44
C GLU A 3 -91.44 44.80 1.17
N ALA A 4 -90.49 44.74 2.11
CA ALA A 4 -89.10 45.13 1.89
C ALA A 4 -88.22 44.16 2.68
N ALA A 5 -87.55 43.26 1.97
CA ALA A 5 -86.58 42.34 2.53
C ALA A 5 -85.21 43.03 2.56
N GLU A 6 -84.74 43.39 3.76
CA GLU A 6 -83.36 43.82 4.00
C GLU A 6 -82.43 42.61 4.14
N TYR A 7 -81.29 42.74 3.49
CA TYR A 7 -80.19 41.77 3.40
C TYR A 7 -79.48 41.69 4.77
N ASN A 8 -79.54 40.54 5.45
CA ASN A 8 -78.84 40.34 6.72
C ASN A 8 -77.44 39.74 6.48
N CYS A 9 -76.42 40.58 6.54
CA CYS A 9 -75.02 40.17 6.55
C CYS A 9 -74.58 39.99 8.00
N SER A 10 -74.64 38.77 8.53
CA SER A 10 -74.10 38.46 9.86
C SER A 10 -72.57 38.42 9.79
N LEU A 11 -71.92 39.51 10.21
CA LEU A 11 -70.54 39.47 10.69
C LEU A 11 -70.51 38.61 11.95
N SER A 12 -69.93 37.41 11.85
CA SER A 12 -69.50 36.66 13.03
C SER A 12 -68.26 37.34 13.61
N ASP A 13 -68.40 37.80 14.85
CA ASP A 13 -67.35 38.43 15.65
C ASP A 13 -66.28 37.38 15.99
N ASP A 14 -65.17 37.41 15.26
CA ASP A 14 -64.08 36.43 15.35
C ASP A 14 -63.06 36.93 16.39
N SER A 15 -63.45 36.90 17.67
CA SER A 15 -62.52 37.17 18.77
C SER A 15 -61.78 35.88 19.11
N PRO A 16 -60.44 35.83 18.97
CA PRO A 16 -59.68 34.63 19.29
C PRO A 16 -59.82 34.29 20.78
N ASP A 17 -60.21 33.04 21.06
CA ASP A 17 -60.24 32.47 22.41
C ASP A 17 -58.87 32.68 23.09
N GLU A 18 -58.87 33.24 24.31
CA GLU A 18 -57.65 33.49 25.09
C GLU A 18 -56.80 32.22 25.26
N ASN A 19 -57.43 31.05 25.25
CA ASN A 19 -56.76 29.76 25.31
C ASN A 19 -56.01 29.45 24.00
N GLU A 20 -56.55 29.80 22.83
CA GLU A 20 -55.83 29.64 21.57
C GLU A 20 -54.64 30.60 21.48
N ALA A 21 -54.81 31.85 21.91
CA ALA A 21 -53.70 32.81 21.95
C ALA A 21 -52.57 32.36 22.88
N PHE A 22 -52.92 31.76 24.02
CA PHE A 22 -51.95 31.18 24.95
C PHE A 22 -51.24 29.96 24.37
N LEU A 23 -51.97 29.02 23.74
CA LEU A 23 -51.40 27.82 23.12
C LEU A 23 -50.48 28.16 21.94
N LEU A 24 -50.81 29.18 21.14
CA LEU A 24 -49.96 29.65 20.05
C LEU A 24 -48.68 30.34 20.57
N SER A 25 -48.78 31.09 21.67
CA SER A 25 -47.63 31.70 22.35
C SER A 25 -46.67 30.64 22.93
N GLU A 26 -47.22 29.61 23.59
CA GLU A 26 -46.42 28.52 24.16
C GLU A 26 -45.77 27.67 23.06
N LYS A 27 -46.50 27.34 21.99
CA LYS A 27 -45.97 26.57 20.85
C LYS A 27 -44.85 27.32 20.13
N GLY A 28 -44.98 28.65 19.97
CA GLY A 28 -43.92 29.50 19.41
C GLY A 28 -42.68 29.60 20.31
N SER A 29 -42.88 29.65 21.64
CA SER A 29 -41.80 29.64 22.64
C SER A 29 -41.05 28.30 22.66
N GLN A 30 -41.77 27.18 22.70
CA GLN A 30 -41.18 25.84 22.72
C GLN A 30 -40.46 25.50 21.41
N SER A 31 -41.02 25.87 20.26
CA SER A 31 -40.40 25.70 18.94
C SER A 31 -39.08 26.47 18.81
N ARG A 32 -39.06 27.76 19.22
CA ARG A 32 -37.84 28.58 19.17
C ARG A 32 -36.74 28.05 20.10
N ARG A 33 -37.11 27.46 21.25
CA ARG A 33 -36.16 26.90 22.22
C ARG A 33 -35.58 25.55 21.78
N ALA A 34 -36.34 24.76 21.01
CA ALA A 34 -35.89 23.47 20.45
C ALA A 34 -34.95 23.65 19.25
N GLU A 35 -35.22 24.61 18.36
CA GLU A 35 -34.34 24.90 17.21
C GLU A 35 -33.00 25.51 17.63
N GLN A 36 -32.99 26.37 18.66
CA GLN A 36 -31.78 27.04 19.13
C GLN A 36 -30.76 26.07 19.77
N ASN A 37 -31.23 24.97 20.39
CA ASN A 37 -30.37 23.94 20.99
C ASN A 37 -29.85 22.89 19.96
N SER A 38 -30.54 22.74 18.82
CA SER A 38 -30.19 21.80 17.76
C SER A 38 -28.95 22.26 16.96
N TRP A 39 -28.86 23.55 16.64
CA TRP A 39 -27.72 24.12 15.90
C TRP A 39 -26.42 24.14 16.72
N TRP A 40 -26.49 24.31 18.05
CA TRP A 40 -25.32 24.33 18.93
C TRP A 40 -24.74 22.93 19.22
N SER A 41 -25.55 21.87 19.17
CA SER A 41 -25.09 20.48 19.36
C SER A 41 -24.52 19.87 18.07
N PHE A 42 -25.10 20.19 16.92
CA PHE A 42 -24.56 19.77 15.61
C PHE A 42 -23.22 20.44 15.29
N SER A 43 -23.06 21.74 15.58
CA SER A 43 -21.80 22.47 15.38
C SER A 43 -20.68 22.03 16.34
N ARG A 44 -21.00 21.68 17.60
CA ARG A 44 -20.03 21.13 18.56
C ARG A 44 -19.60 19.70 18.20
N SER A 45 -20.53 18.88 17.72
CA SER A 45 -20.23 17.54 17.22
C SER A 45 -19.33 17.61 15.99
N LEU A 46 -19.69 18.43 14.99
CA LEU A 46 -18.90 18.63 13.78
C LEU A 46 -17.50 19.17 14.08
N SER A 47 -17.38 20.13 15.00
CA SER A 47 -16.08 20.67 15.44
C SER A 47 -15.23 19.63 16.17
N ALA A 48 -15.83 18.79 17.01
CA ALA A 48 -15.11 17.71 17.68
C ALA A 48 -14.60 16.65 16.69
N PHE A 49 -15.42 16.27 15.70
CA PHE A 49 -14.98 15.39 14.61
C PHE A 49 -13.84 16.02 13.79
N SER A 50 -13.92 17.31 13.46
CA SER A 50 -12.85 18.03 12.76
C SER A 50 -11.55 18.06 13.56
N VAL A 51 -11.61 18.27 14.88
CA VAL A 51 -10.42 18.25 15.75
C VAL A 51 -9.81 16.85 15.79
N VAL A 52 -10.62 15.79 15.94
CA VAL A 52 -10.12 14.40 15.91
C VAL A 52 -9.45 14.07 14.58
N LEU A 53 -10.05 14.45 13.45
CA LEU A 53 -9.47 14.23 12.12
C LEU A 53 -8.16 15.01 11.92
N LEU A 54 -8.07 16.24 12.42
CA LEU A 54 -6.85 17.05 12.36
C LEU A 54 -5.69 16.42 13.11
N PHE A 55 -5.95 15.63 14.16
CA PHE A 55 -4.89 14.89 14.85
C PHE A 55 -4.63 13.53 14.19
N LEU A 56 -5.66 12.77 13.79
CA LEU A 56 -5.45 11.41 13.25
C LEU A 56 -4.76 11.40 11.88
N ILE A 57 -5.10 12.33 10.97
CA ILE A 57 -4.55 12.37 9.62
C ILE A 57 -3.01 12.55 9.59
N PRO A 58 -2.40 13.51 10.31
CA PRO A 58 -0.95 13.63 10.32
C PRO A 58 -0.27 12.39 10.93
N TRP A 59 -0.85 11.78 11.96
CA TRP A 59 -0.30 10.55 12.54
C TRP A 59 -0.35 9.37 11.57
N THR A 60 -1.41 9.21 10.78
CA THR A 60 -1.49 8.15 9.78
C THR A 60 -0.53 8.41 8.61
N ILE A 61 -0.38 9.66 8.17
CA ILE A 61 0.60 10.04 7.14
C ILE A 61 2.02 9.76 7.62
N ILE A 62 2.38 10.14 8.85
CA ILE A 62 3.69 9.87 9.45
C ILE A 62 3.91 8.36 9.57
N GLY A 63 2.90 7.59 9.99
CA GLY A 63 2.97 6.14 10.06
C GLY A 63 3.22 5.48 8.70
N ILE A 64 2.51 5.91 7.66
CA ILE A 64 2.72 5.41 6.28
C ILE A 64 4.12 5.78 5.80
N TRP A 65 4.58 7.02 6.02
CA TRP A 65 5.93 7.45 5.67
C TRP A 65 7.00 6.64 6.40
N ALA A 66 6.82 6.36 7.69
CA ALA A 66 7.75 5.55 8.48
C ALA A 66 7.80 4.10 7.97
N ILE A 67 6.65 3.51 7.62
CA ILE A 67 6.58 2.16 7.03
C ILE A 67 7.28 2.14 5.67
N GLN A 68 7.04 3.13 4.81
CA GLN A 68 7.68 3.23 3.49
C GLN A 68 9.19 3.43 3.63
N ALA A 69 9.63 4.32 4.51
CA ALA A 69 11.05 4.56 4.78
C ALA A 69 11.74 3.30 5.33
N PHE A 70 11.06 2.57 6.23
CA PHE A 70 11.56 1.30 6.76
C PHE A 70 11.62 0.21 5.70
N ALA A 71 10.61 0.09 4.83
CA ALA A 71 10.62 -0.86 3.72
C ALA A 71 11.76 -0.56 2.73
N VAL A 72 11.99 0.72 2.39
CA VAL A 72 13.13 1.13 1.56
C VAL A 72 14.46 0.84 2.25
N HIS A 73 14.55 1.04 3.57
CA HIS A 73 15.75 0.71 4.34
C HIS A 73 16.04 -0.79 4.36
N LEU A 74 15.03 -1.63 4.55
CA LEU A 74 15.17 -3.09 4.45
C LEU A 74 15.58 -3.53 3.06
N ASN A 75 15.00 -2.95 2.00
CA ASN A 75 15.32 -3.29 0.62
C ASN A 75 16.75 -2.84 0.23
N SER A 76 17.24 -1.74 0.80
CA SER A 76 18.61 -1.24 0.59
C SER A 76 19.65 -1.93 1.48
N SER A 77 19.23 -2.77 2.43
CA SER A 77 20.14 -3.43 3.37
C SER A 77 20.71 -4.76 2.86
N VAL A 78 20.40 -5.17 1.62
CA VAL A 78 21.17 -6.24 0.98
C VAL A 78 22.54 -5.67 0.63
N LYS A 79 23.50 -5.82 1.55
CA LYS A 79 24.90 -5.47 1.29
C LYS A 79 25.44 -6.44 0.26
N HIS A 80 25.43 -6.02 -1.00
CA HIS A 80 26.04 -6.81 -2.06
C HIS A 80 27.56 -6.76 -1.89
N VAL A 81 28.16 -7.94 -1.75
CA VAL A 81 29.59 -8.10 -1.99
C VAL A 81 29.83 -7.74 -3.46
N TYR A 82 30.94 -7.07 -3.76
CA TYR A 82 31.28 -6.73 -5.14
C TYR A 82 31.17 -7.97 -6.03
N SER A 83 30.48 -7.81 -7.15
CA SER A 83 30.35 -8.81 -8.21
C SER A 83 30.33 -8.07 -9.54
N PRO A 84 31.13 -8.50 -10.55
CA PRO A 84 31.08 -7.92 -11.89
C PRO A 84 29.69 -7.97 -12.53
N ALA A 85 28.86 -8.94 -12.15
CA ALA A 85 27.49 -9.07 -12.64
C ALA A 85 26.47 -8.19 -11.89
N HIS A 86 26.88 -7.36 -10.94
CA HIS A 86 25.94 -6.65 -10.09
C HIS A 86 25.05 -5.67 -10.86
N GLU A 87 25.57 -5.03 -11.90
CA GLU A 87 24.82 -4.05 -12.71
C GLU A 87 23.73 -4.68 -13.60
N VAL A 88 23.80 -5.99 -13.85
CA VAL A 88 22.88 -6.71 -14.74
C VAL A 88 21.84 -7.55 -14.01
N ILE A 89 21.94 -7.67 -12.68
CA ILE A 89 21.04 -8.49 -11.86
C ILE A 89 19.85 -7.62 -11.39
N SER A 90 18.64 -8.12 -11.63
CA SER A 90 17.41 -7.55 -11.08
C SER A 90 16.75 -8.52 -10.12
N TYR A 91 16.40 -8.05 -8.92
CA TYR A 91 15.65 -8.85 -7.95
C TYR A 91 14.15 -8.70 -8.20
N VAL A 92 13.46 -9.83 -8.36
CA VAL A 92 12.01 -9.88 -8.50
C VAL A 92 11.44 -10.67 -7.32
N PRO A 93 10.48 -10.11 -6.56
CA PRO A 93 9.79 -10.88 -5.54
C PRO A 93 8.95 -11.96 -6.23
N VAL A 94 9.20 -13.22 -5.90
CA VAL A 94 8.44 -14.37 -6.40
C VAL A 94 7.73 -15.04 -5.22
N THR A 95 6.45 -15.35 -5.38
CA THR A 95 5.69 -16.15 -4.41
C THR A 95 5.84 -17.62 -4.77
N PHE A 96 6.45 -18.40 -3.89
CA PHE A 96 6.49 -19.86 -4.02
C PHE A 96 5.18 -20.44 -3.48
N ASN A 97 4.43 -21.17 -4.31
CA ASN A 97 3.29 -21.92 -3.80
C ASN A 97 3.83 -23.20 -3.16
N VAL A 98 3.53 -23.41 -1.88
CA VAL A 98 3.94 -24.62 -1.14
C VAL A 98 3.27 -25.88 -1.72
N GLU A 99 2.17 -25.71 -2.45
CA GLU A 99 1.44 -26.78 -3.13
C GLU A 99 2.02 -27.15 -4.50
N ASP A 100 2.94 -26.34 -5.06
CA ASP A 100 3.64 -26.72 -6.29
C ASP A 100 4.65 -27.83 -5.95
N THR A 101 4.42 -29.03 -6.48
CA THR A 101 5.36 -30.13 -6.31
C THR A 101 6.72 -29.71 -6.91
N PRO A 102 7.84 -29.81 -6.17
CA PRO A 102 9.16 -29.55 -6.70
C PRO A 102 9.39 -30.35 -7.99
N GLY A 103 9.42 -29.64 -9.12
CA GLY A 103 9.69 -30.19 -10.44
C GLY A 103 8.50 -30.53 -11.34
N GLU A 104 7.24 -30.30 -10.94
CA GLU A 104 6.10 -30.48 -11.86
C GLU A 104 6.02 -29.38 -12.92
N SER A 105 6.49 -28.17 -12.62
CA SER A 105 6.48 -27.02 -13.54
C SER A 105 7.88 -26.55 -13.97
N SER A 106 8.95 -27.08 -13.36
CA SER A 106 10.32 -26.64 -13.63
C SER A 106 10.90 -27.36 -14.86
N PRO A 107 11.48 -26.64 -15.84
CA PRO A 107 12.18 -27.28 -16.94
C PRO A 107 13.45 -28.00 -16.49
N PHE A 108 13.93 -27.76 -15.26
CA PHE A 108 15.18 -28.26 -14.70
C PHE A 108 15.02 -29.48 -13.78
N ALA A 109 13.81 -30.04 -13.65
CA ALA A 109 13.52 -31.17 -12.79
C ALA A 109 12.68 -32.25 -13.49
N GLY A 110 12.57 -33.42 -12.85
CA GLY A 110 11.84 -34.57 -13.36
C GLY A 110 12.76 -35.69 -13.89
N PRO A 111 12.20 -36.68 -14.63
CA PRO A 111 12.97 -37.80 -15.15
C PRO A 111 13.93 -37.36 -16.26
N PRO A 112 15.02 -38.12 -16.49
CA PRO A 112 15.97 -37.85 -17.59
C PRO A 112 15.26 -37.75 -18.94
N ARG A 113 15.48 -36.65 -19.64
CA ARG A 113 14.89 -36.35 -20.96
C ARG A 113 15.79 -35.37 -21.71
N LYS A 114 15.75 -35.41 -23.04
CA LYS A 114 16.62 -34.58 -23.88
C LYS A 114 16.45 -33.09 -23.59
N GLU A 115 15.22 -32.66 -23.37
CA GLU A 115 14.88 -31.26 -23.13
C GLU A 115 15.36 -30.78 -21.75
N LEU A 116 15.50 -31.70 -20.78
CA LEU A 116 16.07 -31.39 -19.46
C LEU A 116 17.58 -31.17 -19.57
N ASP A 117 18.27 -32.03 -20.32
CA ASP A 117 19.71 -31.89 -20.57
C ASP A 117 20.02 -30.61 -21.35
N GLU A 118 19.20 -30.28 -22.36
CA GLU A 118 19.30 -29.03 -23.12
C GLU A 118 19.07 -27.80 -22.21
N ALA A 119 18.06 -27.83 -21.35
CA ALA A 119 17.81 -26.74 -20.41
C ALA A 119 18.99 -26.52 -19.46
N TRP A 120 19.56 -27.58 -18.89
CA TRP A 120 20.75 -27.48 -18.05
C TRP A 120 21.99 -27.03 -18.81
N HIS A 121 22.17 -27.50 -20.05
CA HIS A 121 23.28 -27.06 -20.91
C HIS A 121 23.19 -25.56 -21.19
N ASP A 122 22.01 -25.08 -21.62
CA ASP A 122 21.77 -23.69 -21.95
C ASP A 122 21.94 -22.79 -20.73
N LEU A 123 21.54 -23.27 -19.56
CA LEU A 123 21.70 -22.56 -18.30
C LEU A 123 23.19 -22.47 -17.90
N LEU A 124 23.92 -23.58 -17.93
CA LEU A 124 25.28 -23.68 -17.38
C LEU A 124 26.40 -23.31 -18.37
N GLN A 125 26.10 -23.09 -19.65
CA GLN A 125 27.12 -22.83 -20.69
C GLN A 125 28.02 -21.61 -20.38
N TYR A 126 27.52 -20.64 -19.60
CA TYR A 126 28.27 -19.43 -19.17
C TYR A 126 28.64 -19.46 -17.69
N SER A 127 28.73 -20.66 -17.11
CA SER A 127 29.01 -20.82 -15.67
C SER A 127 30.42 -20.41 -15.26
N ASN A 128 31.35 -20.47 -16.22
CA ASN A 128 32.73 -20.02 -16.05
C ASN A 128 32.90 -18.67 -16.74
N VAL A 129 33.48 -17.72 -16.04
CA VAL A 129 33.79 -16.40 -16.55
C VAL A 129 35.27 -16.09 -16.37
N ARG A 130 35.79 -15.22 -17.22
CA ARG A 130 37.14 -14.68 -17.12
C ARG A 130 37.05 -13.26 -16.56
N LEU A 131 37.70 -13.03 -15.42
CA LEU A 131 37.83 -11.69 -14.84
C LEU A 131 39.11 -11.02 -15.32
N THR A 132 39.02 -9.73 -15.53
CA THR A 132 40.15 -8.83 -15.76
C THR A 132 40.89 -8.55 -14.45
N ASP A 133 42.14 -8.07 -14.54
CA ASP A 133 42.89 -7.66 -13.35
C ASP A 133 42.17 -6.55 -12.57
N ALA A 134 41.54 -5.61 -13.28
CA ALA A 134 40.78 -4.51 -12.67
C ALA A 134 39.58 -5.02 -11.86
N GLU A 135 38.85 -6.03 -12.36
CA GLU A 135 37.76 -6.65 -11.60
C GLU A 135 38.31 -7.43 -10.39
N MET A 136 39.46 -8.08 -10.56
CA MET A 136 40.12 -8.83 -9.48
C MET A 136 40.64 -7.94 -8.35
N ASP A 137 41.01 -6.69 -8.65
CA ASP A 137 41.48 -5.71 -7.65
C ASP A 137 40.38 -5.25 -6.69
N HIS A 138 39.10 -5.51 -7.00
CA HIS A 138 37.99 -5.25 -6.10
C HIS A 138 37.75 -6.40 -5.11
N ILE A 139 38.42 -7.53 -5.29
CA ILE A 139 38.37 -8.69 -4.40
C ILE A 139 39.50 -8.55 -3.37
N ASP A 140 39.26 -9.02 -2.14
CA ASP A 140 40.26 -8.97 -1.08
C ASP A 140 41.54 -9.76 -1.46
N GLU A 141 42.68 -9.29 -0.97
CA GLU A 141 44.00 -9.83 -1.33
C GLU A 141 44.16 -11.31 -0.97
N GLU A 142 43.53 -11.77 0.11
CA GLU A 142 43.60 -13.16 0.56
C GLU A 142 42.89 -14.09 -0.44
N ARG A 143 41.67 -13.74 -0.87
CA ARG A 143 40.95 -14.49 -1.90
C ARG A 143 41.64 -14.38 -3.26
N LYS A 144 42.18 -13.21 -3.61
CA LYS A 144 42.95 -13.03 -4.85
C LYS A 144 44.18 -13.94 -4.90
N ALA A 145 44.90 -14.09 -3.79
CA ALA A 145 46.08 -14.96 -3.71
C ALA A 145 45.75 -16.46 -3.91
N GLN A 146 44.52 -16.88 -3.62
CA GLN A 146 44.04 -18.25 -3.80
C GLN A 146 43.40 -18.49 -5.18
N SER A 147 43.29 -17.46 -6.00
CA SER A 147 42.58 -17.52 -7.28
C SER A 147 43.46 -18.03 -8.42
N VAL A 148 42.82 -18.57 -9.45
CA VAL A 148 43.53 -19.18 -10.59
C VAL A 148 43.73 -18.14 -11.69
N HIS A 149 44.98 -17.73 -11.90
CA HIS A 149 45.37 -16.91 -13.04
C HIS A 149 45.55 -17.78 -14.29
N LEU A 150 44.99 -17.32 -15.42
CA LEU A 150 45.02 -18.05 -16.69
C LEU A 150 46.31 -17.74 -17.47
N SER A 151 46.80 -18.72 -18.25
CA SER A 151 48.06 -18.59 -18.99
C SER A 151 48.03 -17.54 -20.11
N ASP A 152 46.84 -17.27 -20.64
CA ASP A 152 46.57 -16.28 -21.67
C ASP A 152 46.02 -14.94 -21.10
N GLY A 153 46.06 -14.78 -19.77
CA GLY A 153 45.69 -13.56 -19.07
C GLY A 153 44.29 -13.62 -18.42
N GLY A 154 44.14 -12.84 -17.36
CA GLY A 154 42.93 -12.78 -16.55
C GLY A 154 42.82 -13.92 -15.55
N TRP A 155 41.67 -13.97 -14.87
CA TRP A 155 41.43 -14.86 -13.74
C TRP A 155 40.21 -15.74 -14.00
N PHE A 156 40.31 -17.02 -13.65
CA PHE A 156 39.17 -17.93 -13.68
C PHE A 156 38.23 -17.63 -12.51
N ALA A 157 36.94 -17.48 -12.81
CA ALA A 157 35.90 -17.35 -11.79
C ALA A 157 34.61 -18.08 -12.21
N THR A 158 33.77 -18.35 -11.23
CA THR A 158 32.41 -18.85 -11.41
C THR A 158 31.47 -18.06 -10.51
N PHE A 159 30.19 -17.97 -10.89
CA PHE A 159 29.20 -17.32 -10.05
C PHE A 159 28.66 -18.26 -8.97
N GLN A 160 28.48 -17.73 -7.76
CA GLN A 160 28.00 -18.50 -6.61
C GLN A 160 26.58 -19.05 -6.81
N PHE A 161 25.72 -18.35 -7.55
CA PHE A 161 24.33 -18.78 -7.74
C PHE A 161 24.20 -20.14 -8.47
N TRP A 162 25.23 -20.56 -9.21
CA TRP A 162 25.27 -21.92 -9.78
C TRP A 162 25.34 -23.01 -8.71
N HIS A 163 26.07 -22.76 -7.62
CA HIS A 163 26.16 -23.68 -6.49
C HIS A 163 24.83 -23.76 -5.72
N GLU A 164 24.11 -22.64 -5.64
CA GLU A 164 22.82 -22.56 -4.98
C GLU A 164 21.74 -23.33 -5.74
N LEU A 165 21.83 -23.39 -7.08
CA LEU A 165 20.88 -24.09 -7.95
C LEU A 165 20.80 -25.61 -7.70
N HIS A 166 21.89 -26.23 -7.25
CA HIS A 166 21.89 -27.66 -6.90
C HIS A 166 21.26 -27.97 -5.53
N CYS A 167 21.01 -26.94 -4.71
CA CYS A 167 20.43 -27.08 -3.37
C CYS A 167 18.92 -26.82 -3.31
N ILE A 168 18.29 -26.52 -4.46
CA ILE A 168 16.84 -26.34 -4.63
C ILE A 168 16.22 -27.66 -5.08
#